data_AF-A0A2S8FX29-F1
#
_entry.id   AF-A0A2S8FX29-F1
#
_cell.length_a   1.000
_cell.length_b   1.000
_cell.length_c   1.000
_cell.angle_alpha   90.00
_cell.angle_beta   90.00
_cell.angle_gamma   90.00
#
_symmetry.space_group_name_H-M   'P 1'
#
loop_
_entity.id
_entity.type
_entity.pdbx_description
1 polymer ?
#
loop_
_entity_poly.entity_id
_entity_poly.type
_entity_poly.pdbx_seq_one_letter_code
_entity_poly.pdbx_strand_id
1 'polypeptide(L)'
;MNRIKIVNIVALVLIAFIFGCDEDELLELAKRHNLNERERNKIMAELHGKVAEGSSEMVAADAIARKELVTLHREVQAERAEFGKQRDTLEQDRKELAAERNRDSLTASAMLSLGTLAACLAPLIVCWYLLHNSPGDADDTQVSEMFLSDLVADQPILLERQNTNPPKLTHQTEPDRQEE
;
A
#
# COMPACT_ATOMS: atom_id res chain seq x y z
N MET A 1 25.58 -73.25 58.55
CA MET A 1 25.20 -71.82 58.42
C MET A 1 23.77 -71.49 58.88
N ASN A 2 22.78 -72.39 58.73
CA ASN A 2 21.38 -72.10 59.14
C ASN A 2 21.13 -72.10 60.66
N ARG A 3 21.85 -72.92 61.44
CA ARG A 3 21.63 -72.99 62.91
C ARG A 3 22.00 -71.69 63.64
N ILE A 4 23.07 -71.00 63.20
CA ILE A 4 23.50 -69.71 63.77
C ILE A 4 22.47 -68.60 63.47
N LYS A 5 21.90 -68.61 62.26
CA LYS A 5 20.83 -67.67 61.89
C LYS A 5 19.56 -67.88 62.71
N ILE A 6 19.18 -69.13 62.96
CA ILE A 6 18.00 -69.46 63.78
C ILE A 6 18.21 -69.02 65.24
N VAL A 7 19.38 -69.26 65.82
CA VAL A 7 19.69 -68.83 67.19
C VAL A 7 19.66 -67.30 67.33
N ASN A 8 20.20 -66.56 66.35
CA ASN A 8 20.13 -65.10 66.37
C ASN A 8 18.70 -64.57 66.23
N ILE A 9 17.87 -65.17 65.37
CA ILE A 9 16.46 -64.77 65.22
C ILE A 9 15.68 -65.04 66.52
N VAL A 10 15.89 -66.21 67.13
CA VAL A 10 15.22 -66.57 68.40
C VAL A 10 15.68 -65.66 69.54
N ALA A 11 16.96 -65.31 69.60
CA ALA A 11 17.49 -64.36 70.59
C ALA A 11 16.88 -62.96 70.41
N LEU A 12 16.74 -62.49 69.16
CA LEU A 12 16.13 -61.18 68.86
C LEU A 12 14.65 -61.15 69.27
N VAL A 13 13.91 -62.23 69.02
CA VAL A 13 12.51 -62.36 69.43
C VAL A 13 12.39 -62.44 70.95
N LEU A 14 13.25 -63.20 71.64
CA LEU A 14 13.26 -63.25 73.11
C LEU A 14 13.57 -61.90 73.73
N ILE A 15 14.51 -61.14 73.17
CA ILE A 15 14.82 -59.78 73.62
C ILE A 15 13.61 -58.87 73.42
N ALA A 16 12.91 -58.97 72.29
CA ALA A 16 11.69 -58.19 72.04
C ALA A 16 10.53 -58.53 73.01
N PHE A 17 10.43 -59.79 73.45
CA PHE A 17 9.45 -60.20 74.47
C PHE A 17 9.79 -59.71 75.88
N ILE A 18 11.09 -59.59 76.22
CA ILE A 18 11.53 -59.11 77.55
C ILE A 18 11.38 -57.60 77.67
N PHE A 19 11.55 -56.84 76.58
CA PHE A 19 11.23 -55.41 76.52
C PHE A 19 9.72 -55.15 76.32
N GLY A 20 8.87 -55.99 76.94
CA GLY A 20 7.41 -55.95 76.82
C GLY A 20 6.89 -54.52 76.79
N CYS A 21 6.34 -54.12 75.63
CA CYS A 21 5.55 -52.92 75.49
C CYS A 21 4.44 -52.98 76.53
N ASP A 22 4.40 -52.00 77.43
CA ASP A 22 3.32 -51.86 78.39
C ASP A 22 2.03 -51.56 77.60
N GLU A 23 1.20 -52.59 77.42
CA GLU A 23 0.00 -52.54 76.57
C GLU A 23 -1.00 -51.49 77.08
N ASP A 24 -1.00 -51.23 78.39
CA ASP A 24 -1.89 -50.26 79.03
C ASP A 24 -1.49 -48.81 78.73
N GLU A 25 -0.19 -48.50 78.70
CA GLU A 25 0.33 -47.17 78.37
C GLU A 25 0.13 -46.86 76.86
N LEU A 26 0.34 -47.85 76.00
CA LEU A 26 0.07 -47.74 74.56
C LEU A 26 -1.43 -47.55 74.25
N LEU A 27 -2.30 -48.26 74.96
CA LEU A 27 -3.74 -48.11 74.81
C LEU A 27 -4.23 -46.75 75.34
N GLU A 28 -3.64 -46.24 76.42
CA GLU A 28 -3.94 -44.91 76.95
C GLU A 28 -3.41 -43.79 76.05
N LEU A 29 -2.20 -43.91 75.52
CA LEU A 29 -1.63 -42.99 74.55
C LEU A 29 -2.45 -42.96 73.25
N ALA A 30 -2.87 -44.12 72.74
CA ALA A 30 -3.76 -44.20 71.58
C ALA A 30 -5.13 -43.55 71.86
N LYS A 31 -5.70 -43.74 73.07
CA LYS A 31 -6.96 -43.07 73.47
C LYS A 31 -6.78 -41.55 73.57
N ARG A 32 -5.68 -41.06 74.14
CA ARG A 32 -5.37 -39.61 74.24
C ARG A 32 -5.18 -38.98 72.87
N HIS A 33 -4.51 -39.66 71.94
CA HIS A 33 -4.36 -39.18 70.56
C HIS A 33 -5.71 -39.08 69.83
N ASN A 34 -6.59 -40.08 69.95
CA ASN A 34 -7.89 -40.07 69.28
C ASN A 34 -8.83 -38.96 69.77
N LEU A 35 -8.76 -38.58 71.04
CA LEU A 35 -9.62 -37.53 71.61
C LEU A 35 -9.22 -36.14 71.10
N ASN A 36 -7.92 -35.87 71.01
CA ASN A 36 -7.39 -34.58 70.54
C ASN A 36 -7.58 -34.37 69.02
N GLU A 37 -7.62 -35.45 68.23
CA GLU A 37 -7.89 -35.37 66.78
C GLU A 37 -9.32 -34.90 66.47
N ARG A 38 -10.29 -35.13 67.37
CA ARG A 38 -11.67 -34.63 67.17
C ARG A 38 -11.75 -33.11 67.23
N GLU A 39 -10.95 -32.47 68.07
CA GLU A 39 -10.90 -31.01 68.16
C GLU A 39 -10.15 -30.41 66.96
N ARG A 40 -9.05 -31.02 66.54
CA ARG A 40 -8.34 -30.64 65.31
C ARG A 40 -9.22 -30.78 64.08
N ASN A 41 -9.98 -31.85 63.97
CA ASN A 41 -10.90 -32.08 62.85
C ASN A 41 -12.01 -31.01 62.76
N LYS A 42 -12.48 -30.46 63.89
CA LYS A 42 -13.48 -29.37 63.87
C LYS A 42 -12.89 -28.08 63.30
N ILE A 43 -11.69 -27.71 63.76
CA ILE A 43 -10.99 -26.51 63.27
C ILE A 43 -10.66 -26.70 61.79
N MET A 44 -10.15 -27.87 61.40
CA MET A 44 -9.85 -28.21 60.01
C MET A 44 -11.12 -28.14 59.14
N ALA A 45 -12.26 -28.67 59.60
CA ALA A 45 -13.51 -28.61 58.86
C ALA A 45 -14.02 -27.18 58.66
N GLU A 46 -13.89 -26.31 59.66
CA GLU A 46 -14.27 -24.90 59.55
C GLU A 46 -13.37 -24.14 58.56
N LEU A 47 -12.05 -24.35 58.61
CA LEU A 47 -11.13 -23.75 57.65
C LEU A 47 -11.38 -24.26 56.23
N HIS A 48 -11.56 -25.57 56.06
CA HIS A 48 -11.88 -26.14 54.75
C HIS A 48 -13.22 -25.63 54.21
N GLY A 49 -14.21 -25.40 55.08
CA GLY A 49 -15.47 -24.75 54.70
C GLY A 49 -15.24 -23.33 54.15
N LYS A 50 -14.49 -22.50 54.88
CA LYS A 50 -14.17 -21.12 54.45
C LYS A 50 -13.33 -21.09 53.16
N VAL A 51 -12.38 -22.01 52.99
CA VAL A 51 -11.57 -22.12 51.77
C VAL A 51 -12.43 -22.62 50.61
N ALA A 52 -13.32 -23.59 50.82
CA ALA A 52 -14.22 -24.08 49.79
C ALA A 52 -15.18 -22.97 49.33
N GLU A 53 -15.77 -22.23 50.28
CA GLU A 53 -16.64 -21.08 50.00
C GLU A 53 -15.91 -20.00 49.19
N GLY A 54 -14.73 -19.55 49.66
CA GLY A 54 -13.92 -18.57 48.94
C GLY A 54 -13.42 -19.06 47.58
N SER A 55 -13.10 -20.35 47.45
CA SER A 55 -12.72 -20.94 46.16
C SER A 55 -13.90 -20.98 45.18
N SER A 56 -15.12 -21.24 45.68
CA SER A 56 -16.32 -21.28 44.84
C SER A 56 -16.68 -19.89 44.30
N GLU A 57 -16.53 -18.86 45.13
CA GLU A 57 -16.73 -17.46 44.73
C GLU A 57 -15.68 -17.03 43.69
N MET A 58 -14.42 -17.36 43.92
CA MET A 58 -13.35 -17.05 42.97
C MET A 58 -13.53 -17.77 41.63
N VAL A 59 -13.97 -19.03 41.63
CA VAL A 59 -14.26 -19.77 40.39
C VAL A 59 -15.46 -19.18 39.64
N ALA A 60 -16.50 -18.73 40.36
CA ALA A 60 -17.64 -18.06 39.74
C ALA A 60 -17.20 -16.73 39.08
N ALA A 61 -16.37 -15.95 39.77
CA ALA A 61 -15.80 -14.72 39.23
C ALA A 61 -14.89 -14.98 38.01
N ASP A 62 -14.00 -15.98 38.07
CA ASP A 62 -13.13 -16.36 36.94
C ASP A 62 -13.95 -16.85 35.74
N ALA A 63 -15.02 -17.61 35.97
CA ALA A 63 -15.91 -18.07 34.92
C ALA A 63 -16.62 -16.91 34.20
N ILE A 64 -16.98 -15.84 34.93
CA ILE A 64 -17.54 -14.62 34.33
C ILE A 64 -16.47 -13.88 33.53
N ALA A 65 -15.29 -13.67 34.11
CA ALA A 65 -14.18 -12.98 33.45
C ALA A 65 -13.76 -13.68 32.13
N ARG A 66 -13.70 -15.02 32.12
CA ARG A 66 -13.42 -15.79 30.90
C ARG A 66 -14.48 -15.62 29.83
N LYS A 67 -15.76 -15.56 30.21
CA LYS A 67 -16.84 -15.31 29.24
C LYS A 67 -16.69 -13.92 28.61
N GLU A 68 -16.43 -12.91 29.43
CA GLU A 68 -16.22 -11.54 28.96
C GLU A 68 -14.99 -11.40 28.06
N LEU A 69 -13.89 -12.09 28.38
CA LEU A 69 -12.72 -12.16 27.52
C LEU A 69 -13.02 -12.81 26.16
N VAL A 70 -13.81 -13.90 26.14
CA VAL A 70 -14.21 -14.57 24.90
C VAL A 70 -15.12 -13.66 24.07
N THR A 71 -16.05 -12.93 24.68
CA THR A 71 -16.92 -11.99 23.96
C THR A 71 -16.11 -10.85 23.36
N LEU A 72 -15.23 -10.22 24.14
CA LEU A 72 -14.34 -9.16 23.65
C LEU A 72 -13.44 -9.67 22.53
N HIS A 73 -12.87 -10.87 22.65
CA HIS A 73 -12.03 -11.44 21.60
C HIS A 73 -12.80 -11.65 20.30
N ARG A 74 -14.05 -12.11 20.39
CA ARG A 74 -14.92 -12.30 19.24
C ARG A 74 -15.28 -10.96 18.59
N GLU A 75 -15.58 -9.93 19.38
CA GLU A 75 -15.87 -8.58 18.89
C GLU A 75 -14.66 -7.98 18.16
N VAL A 76 -13.47 -8.05 18.76
CA VAL A 76 -12.23 -7.58 18.12
C VAL A 76 -11.95 -8.34 16.83
N GLN A 77 -12.19 -9.65 16.78
CA GLN A 77 -12.01 -10.41 15.54
C GLN A 77 -13.02 -9.99 14.45
N ALA A 78 -14.27 -9.73 14.82
CA ALA A 78 -15.29 -9.26 13.89
C ALA A 78 -14.95 -7.88 13.33
N GLU A 79 -14.54 -6.95 14.21
CA GLU A 79 -14.12 -5.60 13.83
C GLU A 79 -12.90 -5.64 12.90
N ARG A 80 -11.89 -6.47 13.21
CA ARG A 80 -10.73 -6.66 12.32
C ARG A 80 -11.11 -7.20 10.94
N ALA A 81 -12.07 -8.12 10.87
CA ALA A 81 -12.55 -8.65 9.60
C ALA A 81 -13.29 -7.58 8.79
N GLU A 82 -14.06 -6.71 9.45
CA GLU A 82 -14.72 -5.57 8.81
C GLU A 82 -13.71 -4.54 8.29
N PHE A 83 -12.73 -4.13 9.10
CA PHE A 83 -11.64 -3.26 8.67
C PHE A 83 -10.85 -3.85 7.51
N GLY A 84 -10.62 -5.17 7.51
CA GLY A 84 -9.99 -5.87 6.39
C GLY A 84 -10.76 -5.67 5.09
N LYS A 85 -12.07 -5.89 5.10
CA LYS A 85 -12.94 -5.68 3.93
C LYS A 85 -12.93 -4.22 3.48
N GLN A 86 -13.10 -3.28 4.40
CA GLN A 86 -13.10 -1.85 4.07
C GLN A 86 -11.77 -1.43 3.43
N ARG A 87 -10.65 -1.92 3.95
CA ARG A 87 -9.31 -1.66 3.40
C ARG A 87 -9.15 -2.26 2.01
N ASP A 88 -9.61 -3.48 1.80
CA ASP A 88 -9.51 -4.15 0.50
C ASP A 88 -10.34 -3.42 -0.57
N THR A 89 -11.54 -2.94 -0.21
CA THR A 89 -12.35 -2.08 -1.09
C THR A 89 -11.61 -0.77 -1.42
N LEU A 90 -11.06 -0.07 -0.42
CA LEU A 90 -10.30 1.16 -0.65
C LEU A 90 -9.06 0.95 -1.52
N GLU A 91 -8.39 -0.18 -1.36
CA GLU A 91 -7.23 -0.53 -2.17
C GLU A 91 -7.63 -0.85 -3.62
N GLN A 92 -8.80 -1.48 -3.81
CA GLN A 92 -9.37 -1.69 -5.13
C GLN A 92 -9.74 -0.36 -5.80
N ASP A 93 -10.42 0.54 -5.08
CA ASP A 93 -10.78 1.87 -5.58
C ASP A 93 -9.54 2.69 -5.96
N ARG A 94 -8.48 2.63 -5.15
CA ARG A 94 -7.19 3.28 -5.46
C ARG A 94 -6.56 2.75 -6.74
N LYS A 95 -6.59 1.42 -6.94
CA LYS A 95 -6.07 0.80 -8.16
C LYS A 95 -6.88 1.20 -9.39
N GLU A 96 -8.20 1.23 -9.27
CA GLU A 96 -9.10 1.65 -10.34
C GLU A 96 -8.85 3.11 -10.72
N LEU A 97 -8.77 4.01 -9.74
CA LEU A 97 -8.50 5.43 -9.98
C LEU A 97 -7.12 5.68 -10.60
N ALA A 98 -6.11 4.90 -10.20
CA ALA A 98 -4.78 4.96 -10.82
C ALA A 98 -4.81 4.47 -12.28
N ALA A 99 -5.59 3.42 -12.57
CA ALA A 99 -5.77 2.90 -13.92
C ALA A 99 -6.54 3.88 -14.82
N GLU A 100 -7.58 4.52 -14.29
CA GLU A 100 -8.39 5.54 -14.98
C GLU A 100 -7.53 6.76 -15.36
N ARG A 101 -6.78 7.33 -14.40
CA ARG A 101 -5.87 8.46 -14.68
C ARG A 101 -4.82 8.16 -15.73
N ASN A 102 -4.31 6.93 -15.77
CA ASN A 102 -3.31 6.53 -16.76
C ASN A 102 -3.94 6.45 -18.17
N ARG A 103 -5.21 6.07 -18.27
CA ARG A 103 -5.96 6.06 -19.54
C ARG A 103 -6.35 7.46 -19.99
N ASP A 104 -6.80 8.30 -19.08
CA ASP A 104 -7.20 9.68 -19.38
C ASP A 104 -6.01 10.56 -19.81
N SER A 105 -4.84 10.34 -19.20
CA SER A 105 -3.61 11.03 -19.63
C SER A 105 -3.21 10.64 -21.06
N LEU A 106 -3.43 9.39 -21.44
CA LEU A 106 -3.12 8.91 -22.79
C LEU A 106 -4.10 9.46 -23.85
N THR A 107 -5.39 9.53 -23.55
CA THR A 107 -6.40 10.05 -24.49
C THR A 107 -6.29 11.57 -24.66
N ALA A 108 -6.04 12.32 -23.58
CA ALA A 108 -5.86 13.76 -23.65
C ALA A 108 -4.62 14.15 -24.49
N SER A 109 -3.51 13.43 -24.32
CA SER A 109 -2.29 13.66 -25.11
C SER A 109 -2.49 13.31 -26.58
N ALA A 110 -3.19 12.20 -26.87
CA ALA A 110 -3.48 11.78 -28.23
C ALA A 110 -4.31 12.83 -29.00
N MET A 111 -5.34 13.42 -28.37
CA MET A 111 -6.19 14.45 -28.98
C MET A 111 -5.39 15.70 -29.38
N LEU A 112 -4.52 16.17 -28.48
CA LEU A 112 -3.65 17.32 -28.74
C LEU A 112 -2.66 17.04 -29.86
N SER A 113 -2.06 15.84 -29.87
CA SER A 113 -1.14 15.44 -30.93
C SER A 113 -1.83 15.29 -32.29
N LEU A 114 -3.10 14.86 -32.31
CA LEU A 114 -3.89 14.82 -33.54
C LEU A 114 -4.16 16.22 -34.08
N GLY A 115 -4.48 17.18 -33.19
CA GLY A 115 -4.71 18.57 -33.55
C GLY A 115 -3.47 19.24 -34.14
N THR A 116 -2.29 19.02 -33.56
CA THR A 116 -1.04 19.57 -34.09
C THR A 116 -0.66 18.95 -35.42
N LEU A 117 -0.83 17.63 -35.57
CA LEU A 117 -0.56 16.92 -36.82
C LEU A 117 -1.50 17.38 -37.93
N ALA A 118 -2.78 17.58 -37.62
CA ALA A 118 -3.75 18.18 -38.54
C ALA A 118 -3.41 19.62 -38.92
N ALA A 119 -2.99 20.44 -37.95
CA ALA A 119 -2.57 21.82 -38.20
C ALA A 119 -1.33 21.91 -39.11
N CYS A 120 -0.40 20.97 -39.00
CA CYS A 120 0.76 20.88 -39.90
C CYS A 120 0.42 20.29 -41.27
N LEU A 121 -0.52 19.34 -41.36
CA LEU A 121 -0.97 18.76 -42.63
C LEU A 121 -1.82 19.73 -43.45
N ALA A 122 -2.63 20.56 -42.81
CA ALA A 122 -3.51 21.52 -43.49
C ALA A 122 -2.78 22.40 -44.53
N PRO A 123 -1.68 23.12 -44.20
CA PRO A 123 -0.96 23.91 -45.20
C PRO A 123 -0.31 23.03 -46.27
N LEU A 124 0.13 21.82 -45.92
CA LEU A 124 0.72 20.88 -46.88
C LEU A 124 -0.30 20.40 -47.91
N ILE A 125 -1.53 20.10 -47.48
CA ILE A 125 -2.65 19.71 -48.33
C ILE A 125 -3.05 20.88 -49.24
N VAL A 126 -3.07 22.11 -48.72
CA VAL A 126 -3.35 23.30 -49.53
C VAL A 126 -2.29 23.50 -50.62
N CYS A 127 -1.00 23.41 -50.28
CA CYS A 127 0.08 23.48 -51.26
C CYS A 127 0.01 22.35 -52.29
N TRP A 128 -0.27 21.12 -51.85
CA TRP A 128 -0.46 19.97 -52.73
C TRP A 128 -1.64 20.16 -53.69
N TYR A 129 -2.77 20.65 -53.18
CA TYR A 129 -3.97 20.92 -53.97
C TYR A 129 -3.72 22.02 -55.00
N LEU A 130 -3.07 23.12 -54.63
CA LEU A 130 -2.68 24.19 -55.56
C LEU A 130 -1.72 23.69 -56.65
N LEU A 131 -0.76 22.84 -56.29
CA LEU A 131 0.20 22.29 -57.24
C LEU A 131 -0.46 21.27 -58.19
N HIS A 132 -1.37 20.44 -57.69
CA HIS A 132 -2.05 19.43 -58.49
C HIS A 132 -3.18 20.01 -59.35
N ASN A 133 -3.88 21.03 -58.86
CA ASN A 133 -4.82 21.84 -59.65
C ASN A 133 -4.11 22.96 -60.40
N SER A 134 -2.81 22.83 -60.69
CA SER A 134 -2.19 23.67 -61.71
C SER A 134 -3.07 23.56 -62.97
N PRO A 135 -3.65 24.66 -63.47
CA PRO A 135 -4.50 24.66 -64.64
C PRO A 135 -3.63 24.42 -65.88
N GLY A 136 -3.09 23.22 -66.00
CA GLY A 136 -2.09 22.84 -66.99
C GLY A 136 -2.67 22.50 -68.36
N ASP A 137 -3.85 23.01 -68.72
CA ASP A 137 -4.38 22.76 -70.07
C ASP A 137 -5.35 23.82 -70.60
N ALA A 138 -5.59 24.88 -69.84
CA ALA A 138 -6.29 26.05 -70.34
C ALA A 138 -5.53 27.27 -69.85
N ASP A 139 -5.14 28.12 -70.80
CA ASP A 139 -4.68 29.49 -70.59
C ASP A 139 -3.18 29.77 -70.45
N ASP A 140 -2.26 28.82 -70.51
CA ASP A 140 -0.81 29.17 -70.55
C ASP A 140 -0.49 30.05 -71.78
N THR A 141 -1.12 29.77 -72.91
CA THR A 141 -1.00 30.58 -74.14
C THR A 141 -1.67 31.95 -73.99
N GLN A 142 -2.87 32.01 -73.41
CA GLN A 142 -3.64 33.26 -73.26
C GLN A 142 -3.05 34.18 -72.18
N VAL A 143 -2.51 33.60 -71.09
CA VAL A 143 -1.76 34.29 -70.05
C VAL A 143 -0.44 34.82 -70.62
N SER A 144 0.28 34.01 -71.42
CA SER A 144 1.49 34.48 -72.10
C SER A 144 1.21 35.60 -73.11
N GLU A 145 0.08 35.53 -73.83
CA GLU A 145 -0.36 36.54 -74.79
C GLU A 145 -0.82 37.82 -74.07
N MET A 146 -1.47 37.71 -72.90
CA MET A 146 -1.82 38.84 -72.06
C MET A 146 -0.58 39.53 -71.49
N PHE A 147 0.45 38.78 -71.06
CA PHE A 147 1.72 39.36 -70.62
C PHE A 147 2.50 40.00 -71.79
N LEU A 148 2.53 39.37 -72.96
CA LEU A 148 3.12 39.95 -74.18
C LEU A 148 2.39 41.22 -74.60
N SER A 149 1.05 41.23 -74.51
CA SER A 149 0.22 42.38 -74.82
C SER A 149 0.44 43.53 -73.82
N ASP A 150 0.65 43.25 -72.54
CA ASP A 150 0.97 44.30 -71.54
C ASP A 150 2.42 44.80 -71.68
N LEU A 151 3.37 43.94 -72.08
CA LEU A 151 4.77 44.34 -72.33
C LEU A 151 4.93 45.26 -73.55
N VAL A 152 4.11 45.07 -74.57
CA VAL A 152 4.14 45.84 -75.84
C VAL A 152 3.22 47.06 -75.78
N ALA A 153 2.34 47.16 -74.78
CA ALA A 153 1.45 48.30 -74.60
C ALA A 153 2.24 49.57 -74.22
N ASP A 154 1.83 50.71 -74.80
CA ASP A 154 2.46 52.02 -74.58
C ASP A 154 2.29 52.54 -73.13
N GLN A 155 1.35 51.94 -72.36
CA GLN A 155 1.16 52.14 -70.93
C GLN A 155 0.88 50.78 -70.25
N PRO A 156 1.90 50.06 -69.77
CA PRO A 156 1.70 48.82 -69.04
C PRO A 156 1.01 49.10 -67.69
N ILE A 157 -0.08 48.38 -67.41
CA ILE A 157 -0.85 48.54 -66.16
C ILE A 157 -0.23 47.71 -65.03
N LEU A 158 0.41 46.57 -65.34
CA LEU A 158 0.97 45.66 -64.34
C LEU A 158 2.45 45.94 -64.05
N LEU A 159 3.17 46.53 -64.99
CA LEU A 159 4.56 46.97 -64.83
C LEU A 159 4.61 48.50 -64.83
N GLU A 160 4.25 49.12 -63.72
CA GLU A 160 4.46 50.55 -63.52
C GLU A 160 5.96 50.85 -63.70
N ARG A 161 6.33 51.42 -64.86
CA ARG A 161 7.71 51.75 -65.19
C ARG A 161 8.20 52.73 -64.13
N GLN A 162 9.02 52.25 -63.18
CA GLN A 162 9.74 53.11 -62.26
C GLN A 162 10.56 54.10 -63.10
N ASN A 163 10.09 55.34 -63.20
CA ASN A 163 10.81 56.44 -63.80
C ASN A 163 11.94 56.83 -62.82
N THR A 164 12.98 56.00 -62.75
CA THR A 164 14.21 56.34 -62.06
C THR A 164 14.92 57.37 -62.92
N ASN A 165 14.60 58.64 -62.64
CA ASN A 165 15.41 59.78 -63.04
C ASN A 165 16.85 59.48 -62.58
N PRO A 166 17.83 59.26 -63.48
CA PRO A 166 19.16 58.87 -63.04
C PRO A 166 19.73 60.02 -62.19
N PRO A 167 20.29 59.74 -61.00
CA PRO A 167 20.91 60.79 -60.21
C PRO A 167 22.03 61.40 -61.05
N LYS A 168 21.94 62.71 -61.29
CA LYS A 168 23.05 63.51 -61.84
C LYS A 168 24.29 63.18 -61.02
N LEU A 169 25.27 62.53 -61.66
CA LEU A 169 26.62 62.40 -61.13
C LEU A 169 27.19 63.82 -61.02
N THR A 170 26.99 64.46 -59.88
CA THR A 170 27.75 65.64 -59.48
C THR A 170 29.18 65.18 -59.29
N HIS A 171 29.98 65.34 -60.35
CA HIS A 171 31.42 65.24 -60.29
C HIS A 171 31.92 66.39 -59.41
N GLN A 172 31.97 66.17 -58.09
CA GLN A 172 32.71 67.04 -57.19
C GLN A 172 34.19 66.70 -57.32
N THR A 173 34.86 67.62 -57.99
CA THR A 173 36.28 67.79 -58.22
C THR A 173 37.07 67.77 -56.91
N GLU A 174 38.13 66.97 -56.85
CA GLU A 174 39.30 67.31 -56.04
C GLU A 174 40.56 67.13 -56.89
N PRO A 175 41.26 68.23 -57.22
CA PRO A 175 42.49 68.21 -58.01
C PRO A 175 43.69 68.15 -57.06
N ASP A 176 44.49 67.10 -57.14
CA ASP A 176 45.87 67.16 -56.63
C ASP A 176 46.72 66.06 -57.25
N ARG A 177 47.43 66.42 -58.33
CA ARG A 177 48.88 66.22 -58.46
C ARG A 177 49.37 66.94 -59.73
N GLN A 178 50.07 68.05 -59.52
CA GLN A 178 50.98 68.62 -60.51
C GLN A 178 52.17 67.68 -60.65
N GLU A 179 52.42 67.17 -61.86
CA GLU A 179 53.73 66.68 -62.29
C GLU A 179 54.08 67.42 -63.59
N GLU A 180 55.21 68.13 -63.52
CA GLU A 180 56.02 68.81 -64.55
C GLU A 180 55.52 70.08 -65.26
#